data_AF-A0A661VCE6-F1
#
_entry.id   AF-A0A661VCE6-F1
#
_cell.length_a   1.000
_cell.length_b   1.000
_cell.length_c   1.000
_cell.angle_alpha   90.00
_cell.angle_beta   90.00
_cell.angle_gamma   90.00
#
_symmetry.space_group_name_H-M   'P 1'
#
loop_
_entity.id
_entity.type
_entity.pdbx_description
1 polymer ?
#
loop_
_entity_poly.entity_id
_entity_poly.type
_entity_poly.pdbx_seq_one_letter_code
_entity_poly.pdbx_strand_id
1 'polypeptide(L)' 'MKVAVSSNGSDLNAPVSPVFGRCPYYIFVDTETMEYEAIANPAMAAPGGAGI' A
#
# COMPACT_ATOMS: atom_id res chain seq x y z
N MET A 1 16.22 -0.93 -5.31
CA MET A 1 15.64 -0.15 -4.17
C MET A 1 14.14 -0.42 -4.14
N LYS A 2 13.49 -0.56 -2.98
CA LYS A 2 12.02 -0.77 -2.89
C LYS A 2 11.29 0.48 -2.41
N VAL A 3 10.18 0.81 -3.06
CA VAL A 3 9.26 1.89 -2.69
C VAL A 3 7.91 1.30 -2.30
N ALA A 4 7.33 1.77 -1.20
CA ALA A 4 5.99 1.38 -0.77
C ALA A 4 4.98 2.47 -1.15
N VAL A 5 3.85 2.08 -1.75
CA VAL A 5 2.77 2.96 -2.17
C VAL A 5 1.47 2.54 -1.48
N SER A 6 0.78 3.49 -0.85
CA SER A 6 -0.57 3.28 -0.33
C SER A 6 -1.57 3.19 -1.49
N SER A 7 -2.33 2.10 -1.58
CA SER A 7 -3.22 1.83 -2.71
C SER A 7 -4.63 1.46 -2.27
N ASN A 8 -5.62 1.85 -3.07
CA ASN A 8 -7.01 1.44 -2.91
C ASN A 8 -7.32 0.09 -3.59
N GLY A 9 -6.33 -0.57 -4.18
CA GLY A 9 -6.47 -1.88 -4.83
C GLY A 9 -5.15 -2.64 -4.90
N SER A 10 -5.20 -3.87 -5.39
CA SER A 10 -4.08 -4.81 -5.36
C SER A 10 -3.23 -4.83 -6.65
N ASP A 11 -3.38 -3.83 -7.51
CA ASP A 11 -2.65 -3.73 -8.79
C ASP A 11 -2.21 -2.28 -9.07
N LEU A 12 -1.35 -2.12 -10.08
CA LEU A 12 -0.74 -0.82 -10.43
C LEU A 12 -1.70 0.18 -11.09
N ASN A 13 -2.89 -0.25 -11.53
CA ASN A 13 -3.92 0.65 -12.07
C ASN A 13 -4.85 1.17 -10.98
N ALA A 14 -4.78 0.61 -9.77
CA ALA A 14 -5.57 1.07 -8.65
C ALA A 14 -5.17 2.50 -8.23
N PRO A 15 -6.13 3.37 -7.88
CA PRO A 15 -5.83 4.71 -7.39
C PRO A 15 -4.99 4.66 -6.11
N VAL A 16 -4.01 5.57 -6.02
CA VAL A 16 -3.25 5.81 -4.78
C VAL A 16 -4.22 6.19 -3.66
N SER A 17 -4.03 5.60 -2.49
CA SER A 17 -4.84 5.90 -1.32
C SER A 17 -4.32 7.18 -0.64
N PRO A 18 -5.18 8.15 -0.33
CA PRO A 18 -4.77 9.39 0.34
C PRO A 18 -4.42 9.19 1.83
N VAL A 19 -4.76 8.03 2.41
CA VAL A 19 -4.47 7.70 3.80
C VAL A 19 -3.48 6.56 3.83
N PHE A 20 -2.24 6.82 4.27
CA PHE A 20 -1.21 5.79 4.30
C PHE A 20 -1.49 4.70 5.35
N GLY A 21 -1.80 5.10 6.58
CA GLY A 21 -1.94 4.17 7.70
C GLY A 21 -3.10 3.17 7.58
N ARG A 22 -4.16 3.55 6.87
CA ARG A 22 -5.39 2.77 6.70
C ARG A 22 -5.72 2.49 5.24
N CYS A 23 -4.74 2.57 4.33
CA CYS A 23 -4.99 2.17 2.95
C CYS A 23 -5.35 0.68 2.91
N PRO A 24 -6.20 0.24 1.96
CA PRO A 24 -6.54 -1.17 1.81
C PRO A 24 -5.35 -2.08 1.49
N TYR A 25 -4.41 -1.60 0.67
CA TYR A 25 -3.23 -2.35 0.25
C TYR A 25 -1.97 -1.49 0.30
N TYR A 26 -0.83 -2.12 0.58
CA TYR A 26 0.49 -1.58 0.29
C TYR A 26 1.04 -2.27 -0.96
N ILE A 27 1.46 -1.48 -1.94
CA ILE A 27 2.18 -1.99 -3.12
C ILE A 27 3.66 -1.69 -2.93
N PHE A 28 4.48 -2.73 -2.90
CA PHE A 28 5.92 -2.63 -2.89
C PHE A 28 6.44 -2.78 -4.31
N VAL A 29 7.12 -1.76 -4.83
CA VAL A 29 7.70 -1.76 -6.17
C VAL A 29 9.21 -1.73 -6.06
N ASP A 30 9.89 -2.64 -6.76
CA ASP A 30 11.33 -2.56 -6.95
C ASP A 30 11.65 -1.59 -8.11
N THR A 31 12.41 -0.53 -7.84
CA THR A 31 12.66 0.54 -8.80
C THR A 31 13.72 0.20 -9.85
N GLU A 32 14.39 -0.93 -9.73
CA GLU A 32 15.40 -1.38 -10.70
C GLU A 32 14.77 -2.33 -11.72
N THR A 33 13.86 -3.20 -11.27
CA THR A 33 13.23 -4.23 -12.09
C THR A 33 11.79 -3.90 -12.49
N MET A 34 11.15 -2.96 -11.80
CA MET A 34 9.71 -2.65 -11.89
C MET A 34 8.78 -3.80 -11.48
N GLU A 35 9.32 -4.85 -10.84
CA GLU A 35 8.51 -5.89 -10.21
C GLU A 35 7.74 -5.31 -9.03
N TYR A 36 6.51 -5.79 -8.81
CA TYR A 36 5.68 -5.35 -7.69
C TYR A 36 5.02 -6.49 -6.93
N GLU A 37 4.76 -6.24 -5.65
CA GLU A 37 3.98 -7.09 -4.77
C GLU A 37 2.90 -6.25 -4.08
N ALA A 38 1.66 -6.73 -4.06
CA ALA A 38 0.56 -6.10 -3.34
C ALA A 38 0.22 -6.89 -2.08
N ILE A 39 0.23 -6.22 -0.93
CA ILE A 39 -0.06 -6.82 0.38
C ILE A 39 -1.28 -6.12 0.98
N ALA A 40 -2.30 -6.89 1.37
CA ALA A 40 -3.47 -6.37 2.07
C ALA A 40 -3.06 -5.82 3.46
N ASN A 41 -3.59 -4.66 3.85
CA ASN A 41 -3.25 -4.02 5.12
C ASN A 41 -4.11 -4.57 6.28
N PRO A 42 -3.55 -5.39 7.19
CA PRO A 42 -4.30 -5.92 8.32
C PRO A 42 -4.70 -4.83 9.34
N ALA A 43 -3.99 -3.71 9.36
CA ALA A 43 -4.22 -2.60 10.29
C ALA A 43 -5.32 -1.63 9.83
N MET A 44 -5.91 -1.82 8.64
CA MET A 44 -6.97 -0.95 8.11
C MET A 44 -8.12 -0.74 9.12
N ALA A 45 -8.53 -1.81 9.79
CA ALA A 45 -9.60 -1.82 10.79
C ALA A 45 -9.10 -1.62 12.24
N ALA A 46 -7.82 -1.32 12.46
CA ALA A 46 -7.28 -1.14 13.81
C ALA A 46 -7.99 0.02 14.54
N PRO A 47 -8.32 -0.12 15.83
CA PRO A 47 -9.01 0.93 16.59
C PRO A 47 -8.13 2.17 16.82
N GLY A 48 -6.80 2.02 16.77
CA GLY A 48 -5.83 3.11 16.91
C GLY A 48 -4.43 2.68 16.49
N GLY A 49 -3.49 3.64 16.46
CA GLY A 49 -2.09 3.37 16.15
C GLY A 49 -1.78 3.02 14.69
N ALA A 50 -2.71 3.28 13.77
CA ALA A 50 -2.53 2.94 12.36
C ALA A 50 -1.68 3.97 11.58
N GLY A 51 -1.30 5.12 12.16
CA GLY A 51 -0.49 6.13 11.47
C GLY A 51 -1.29 7.01 10.50
N ILE A 52 -2.46 7.49 10.96
CA ILE A 52 -3.23 8.60 10.37
C ILE A 52 -3.16 9.80 11.31
#